data_AF-A0A382IPF7-F1
#
_entry.id   AF-A0A382IPF7-F1
#
_cell.length_a   1.000
_cell.length_b   1.000
_cell.length_c   1.000
_cell.angle_alpha   90.00
_cell.angle_beta   90.00
_cell.angle_gamma   90.00
#
_symmetry.space_group_name_H-M   'P 1'
#
loop_
_entity.id
_entity.type
_entity.pdbx_description
1 polymer ?
#
loop_
_entity_poly.entity_id
_entity_poly.type
_entity_poly.pdbx_seq_one_letter_code
_entity_poly.pdbx_strand_id
1 'polypeptide(L)' 'MNPKNIPADIKNKSIEEAQKEVSEIIEILEKEENLENSLEKYHRLMFLNKYIEQKFKDKSKNISKKDFENIQNSLSKN' A
#
# COMPACT_ATOMS: atom_id res chain seq x y z
N MET A 1 -14.68 -1.21 11.42
CA MET A 1 -13.46 -1.98 11.07
C MET A 1 -12.26 -1.31 11.73
N ASN A 2 -11.43 -2.02 12.49
CA ASN A 2 -10.23 -1.42 13.10
C ASN A 2 -9.17 -1.23 12.01
N PRO A 3 -8.89 0.00 11.56
CA PRO A 3 -7.95 0.23 10.46
C PRO A 3 -6.52 -0.20 10.81
N LYS A 4 -6.23 -0.51 12.08
CA LYS A 4 -4.87 -0.75 12.58
C LYS A 4 -4.24 -2.07 12.11
N ASN A 5 -5.05 -3.08 11.76
CA ASN A 5 -4.53 -4.41 11.42
C ASN A 5 -4.80 -4.76 9.95
N ILE A 6 -3.77 -4.57 9.10
CA ILE A 6 -3.77 -5.11 7.73
C ILE A 6 -3.70 -6.65 7.83
N PRO A 7 -4.58 -7.40 7.13
CA PRO A 7 -4.54 -8.85 7.02
C PRO A 7 -3.17 -9.42 6.63
N ALA A 8 -2.84 -10.61 7.13
CA ALA A 8 -1.54 -11.24 6.92
C ALA A 8 -1.29 -11.60 5.44
N ASP A 9 -2.32 -12.05 4.74
CA ASP A 9 -2.24 -12.38 3.32
C ASP A 9 -1.94 -11.14 2.46
N ILE A 10 -2.45 -9.96 2.82
CA ILE A 10 -2.10 -8.69 2.14
C ILE A 10 -0.64 -8.31 2.43
N LYS A 11 -0.19 -8.47 3.67
CA LYS A 11 1.19 -8.13 4.06
C LYS A 11 2.24 -8.97 3.33
N ASN A 12 1.88 -10.17 2.89
CA ASN A 12 2.74 -11.08 2.16
C ASN A 12 2.80 -10.79 0.65
N LYS A 13 1.95 -9.90 0.12
CA LYS A 13 1.95 -9.53 -1.30
C LYS A 13 3.09 -8.60 -1.67
N SER A 14 3.57 -8.74 -2.90
CA SER A 14 4.35 -7.69 -3.56
C SER A 14 3.50 -6.43 -3.79
N ILE A 15 4.14 -5.31 -4.11
CA ILE A 15 3.40 -4.08 -4.45
C ILE A 15 2.62 -4.25 -5.76
N GLU A 16 3.24 -4.91 -6.73
CA GLU A 16 2.66 -5.19 -8.04
C GLU A 16 1.45 -6.11 -7.91
N GLU A 17 1.53 -7.14 -7.07
CA GLU A 17 0.40 -8.03 -6.77
C GLU A 17 -0.75 -7.28 -6.09
N ALA A 18 -0.44 -6.42 -5.13
CA ALA A 18 -1.46 -5.61 -4.45
C ALA A 18 -2.13 -4.62 -5.41
N GLN A 19 -1.36 -3.97 -6.29
CA GLN A 19 -1.88 -3.06 -7.32
C GLN A 19 -2.77 -3.79 -8.33
N LYS A 20 -2.34 -4.97 -8.79
CA LYS A 20 -3.13 -5.80 -9.71
C LYS A 20 -4.47 -6.19 -9.10
N GLU A 21 -4.47 -6.63 -7.84
CA GLU A 21 -5.71 -6.99 -7.14
C GLU A 21 -6.62 -5.76 -6.92
N VAL A 22 -6.05 -4.58 -6.65
CA VAL A 22 -6.82 -3.33 -6.57
C VAL A 22 -7.53 -3.05 -7.89
N SER A 23 -6.82 -3.13 -9.02
CA SER A 23 -7.40 -2.92 -10.35
C SER A 23 -8.53 -3.90 -10.63
N GLU A 24 -8.31 -5.20 -10.36
CA GLU A 24 -9.33 -6.24 -10.54
C GLU A 24 -10.57 -6.00 -9.66
N ILE A 25 -10.38 -5.58 -8.40
CA ILE A 25 -11.50 -5.28 -7.50
C ILE A 25 -12.30 -4.07 -7.98
N ILE A 26 -11.64 -3.03 -8.48
CA ILE A 26 -12.32 -1.85 -9.03
C ILE A 26 -13.22 -2.25 -10.21
N GLU A 27 -12.68 -3.03 -11.16
CA GLU A 27 -13.46 -3.50 -12.32
C GLU A 27 -14.69 -4.33 -11.92
N ILE A 28 -14.60 -5.10 -10.83
CA ILE A 28 -15.73 -5.86 -10.28
C ILE A 28 -16.74 -4.92 -9.65
N LEU A 29 -16.28 -3.99 -8.80
CA LEU A 29 -17.14 -3.07 -8.07
C LEU A 29 -17.88 -2.10 -9.00
N GLU A 30 -17.27 -1.69 -10.11
CA GLU A 30 -17.90 -0.82 -11.11
C GLU A 30 -19.07 -1.50 -11.85
N LYS A 31 -19.10 -2.84 -11.88
CA LYS A 31 -20.14 -3.64 -12.54
C LYS A 31 -21.16 -4.21 -11.55
N GLU A 32 -20.91 -4.12 -10.26
CA GLU A 32 -21.77 -4.69 -9.22
C GLU A 32 -22.92 -3.74 -8.90
N GLU A 33 -24.15 -4.18 -9.16
CA GLU A 33 -25.37 -3.41 -8.87
C GLU A 33 -25.88 -3.63 -7.44
N ASN A 34 -25.55 -4.78 -6.84
CA ASN A 34 -25.97 -5.11 -5.48
C ASN A 34 -24.91 -4.68 -4.46
N LEU A 35 -25.26 -3.66 -3.67
CA LEU A 35 -24.39 -3.12 -2.63
C LEU A 35 -23.93 -4.17 -1.61
N GLU A 36 -24.77 -5.13 -1.25
CA GLU A 36 -24.43 -6.15 -0.26
C GLU A 36 -23.33 -7.09 -0.76
N ASN A 37 -23.36 -7.45 -2.05
CA ASN A 37 -22.31 -8.23 -2.70
C ASN A 37 -20.97 -7.47 -2.78
N SER A 38 -21.03 -6.13 -2.81
CA SER A 38 -19.84 -5.28 -2.95
C SER A 38 -19.05 -5.13 -1.64
N LEU A 39 -19.66 -5.35 -0.47
CA LEU A 39 -19.09 -5.01 0.84
C LEU A 39 -17.75 -5.70 1.11
N GLU A 40 -17.65 -6.99 0.82
CA GLU A 40 -16.41 -7.76 1.04
C GLU A 40 -15.27 -7.23 0.16
N LYS A 41 -15.55 -7.04 -1.13
CA LYS A 41 -14.59 -6.53 -2.11
C LYS A 41 -14.16 -5.09 -1.78
N TYR A 42 -15.10 -4.25 -1.35
CA TYR A 42 -14.79 -2.89 -0.91
C TYR A 42 -13.89 -2.87 0.34
N HIS A 43 -14.19 -3.68 1.36
CA HIS A 43 -13.31 -3.79 2.53
C HIS A 43 -11.92 -4.29 2.15
N ARG A 44 -11.85 -5.25 1.24
CA ARG A 44 -10.59 -5.77 0.71
C ARG A 44 -9.77 -4.69 0.02
N LEU A 45 -10.41 -3.91 -0.87
CA LEU A 45 -9.81 -2.75 -1.55
C LEU A 45 -9.22 -1.76 -0.55
N MET A 46 -9.95 -1.44 0.52
CA MET A 46 -9.48 -0.50 1.54
C MET A 46 -8.21 -0.97 2.25
N PHE A 47 -8.09 -2.27 2.55
CA PHE A 47 -6.88 -2.82 3.15
C PHE A 47 -5.70 -2.85 2.17
N LEU A 48 -5.93 -3.21 0.90
CA LEU A 48 -4.90 -3.19 -0.13
C LEU A 48 -4.37 -1.77 -0.36
N ASN A 49 -5.26 -0.79 -0.45
CA ASN A 49 -4.88 0.61 -0.64
C ASN A 49 -4.04 1.13 0.54
N LYS A 50 -4.45 0.81 1.77
CA LYS A 50 -3.68 1.15 2.97
C LYS A 50 -2.29 0.50 2.99
N TYR A 51 -2.19 -0.76 2.56
CA TYR A 51 -0.92 -1.46 2.47
C TYR A 51 0.02 -0.79 1.45
N ILE A 52 -0.50 -0.44 0.28
CA ILE A 52 0.24 0.28 -0.77
C ILE A 52 0.73 1.63 -0.23
N GLU A 53 -0.15 2.43 0.38
CA GLU A 53 0.19 3.72 0.99
C GLU A 53 1.33 3.58 2.01
N GLN A 54 1.25 2.57 2.90
CA GLN A 54 2.28 2.33 3.91
C GLN A 54 3.64 2.03 3.27
N LYS A 55 3.68 1.19 2.24
CA LYS A 55 4.92 0.83 1.54
C LYS A 55 5.54 2.03 0.82
N PHE A 56 4.73 2.87 0.18
CA PHE A 56 5.20 4.12 -0.42
C PHE A 56 5.80 5.05 0.63
N LYS A 57 5.10 5.24 1.76
CA LYS A 57 5.57 6.08 2.87
C LYS A 57 6.89 5.58 3.44
N ASP A 58 7.02 4.28 3.65
CA ASP A 58 8.24 3.67 4.19
C ASP A 58 9.40 3.79 3.20
N LYS A 59 9.15 3.54 1.90
CA LYS A 59 10.17 3.70 0.86
C LYS A 59 10.64 5.15 0.74
N SER A 60 9.70 6.10 0.74
CA SER A 60 10.00 7.54 0.69
C SER A 60 10.88 7.97 1.88
N LYS A 61 10.52 7.58 3.11
CA LYS A 61 11.33 7.85 4.31
C LYS A 61 12.74 7.26 4.21
N ASN A 62 12.87 6.04 3.68
CA ASN A 62 14.17 5.40 3.53
C ASN A 62 15.06 6.11 2.51
N ILE A 63 14.48 6.60 1.41
CA ILE A 63 15.19 7.42 0.42
C ILE A 63 15.68 8.72 1.09
N SER A 64 14.79 9.47 1.75
CA SER A 64 15.17 10.72 2.41
C SER A 64 16.26 10.55 3.48
N LYS A 65 16.21 9.46 4.25
CA LYS A 65 17.27 9.13 5.22
C LYS A 65 18.61 8.88 4.54
N LYS A 66 18.61 8.07 3.48
CA LYS A 66 19.83 7.74 2.72
C LYS A 66 20.45 8.99 2.09
N ASP A 67 19.63 9.88 1.55
CA ASP A 67 20.10 11.15 0.99
C ASP A 67 20.74 12.03 2.05
N PHE A 68 20.13 12.13 3.23
CA PHE A 68 20.69 12.86 4.36
C PHE A 68 22.03 12.26 4.83
N GLU A 69 22.11 10.93 4.98
CA GLU A 69 23.34 10.22 5.34
C GLU A 69 24.46 10.47 4.32
N ASN A 70 24.15 10.45 3.02
CA ASN A 70 25.11 10.74 1.96
C ASN A 70 25.68 12.16 2.05
N ILE A 71 24.83 13.15 2.37
CA ILE A 71 25.24 14.55 2.56
C ILE A 71 26.13 14.69 3.80
N GLN A 72 25.77 14.06 4.92
CA GLN A 72 26.61 14.08 6.12
C GLN A 72 27.99 13.45 5.86
N ASN A 73 28.00 12.32 5.16
CA ASN A 73 29.23 11.63 4.80
C ASN A 73 30.13 12.47 3.89
N SER A 74 29.60 13.26 2.96
CA SER A 74 30.41 14.14 2.11
C SER A 74 30.97 15.33 2.89
N LEU A 75 30.22 15.89 3.84
CA LEU A 75 30.68 16.98 4.71
C LEU A 75 31.76 16.54 5.70
N SER A 76 31.70 15.29 6.19
CA SER A 76 32.68 14.74 7.15
C SER A 76 34.02 14.31 6.54
N LYS A 77 34.13 14.30 5.20
CA LYS A 77 35.34 13.89 4.47
C LYS A 77 36.28 15.03 4.11
N ASN A 78 35.86 16.27 4.35
CA ASN A 78 36.67 17.49 4.24
C ASN A 78 37.12 17.95 5.63
#